data_AF-A0A0D2MJ17-F1
#
_entry.id   AF-A0A0D2MJ17-F1
#
_cell.length_a   1.000
_cell.length_b   1.000
_cell.length_c   1.000
_cell.angle_alpha   90.00
_cell.angle_beta   90.00
_cell.angle_gamma   90.00
#
_symmetry.space_group_name_H-M   'P 1'
#
loop_
_entity.id
_entity.type
_entity.pdbx_description
1 polymer ?
#
loop_
_entity_poly.entity_id
_entity_poly.type
_entity_poly.pdbx_seq_one_letter_code
_entity_poly.pdbx_strand_id
1 'polypeptide(L)'
;MRAGPAAIDVIIKQGDGQQGGEGAPEEGAEEPVSDEKGSRGEDGRQNGLEDDWEKEEEGQEEDEEDEEGEEEGSADGGDDVSKRGDCEGALFTLPKAQTLGFGVDRSRGLKPLHMPEPLLRSWFPGVPLPLNVSLQLEVDGRPWGERFDSTINRGFGFGKGVRTLRELEGWRLTAIRRAAGRNALDLILTGGGQQQQQQQQQQQQQQQQQQQQQQQQTLQQPRQQQQQQRQQQPRQQQRQRQRVATTARAQAQPDAVVAGAQGEAADAAALVGLCLAEVPLPAAPSPGSTAEVTVAAEAALQDAANSAFRGALRAAEALRLPPERFDAVCGGVKAATKEAVACRRFLGMEYPRLTHACAAGAVGVVRAWMDRIAPRD
;
A
#
# COMPACT_ATOMS: atom_id res chain seq x y z
N MET A 1 53.59 -19.89 -15.80
CA MET A 1 52.93 -20.59 -14.69
C MET A 1 52.14 -19.55 -13.88
N ARG A 2 50.84 -19.45 -14.12
CA ARG A 2 49.92 -18.61 -13.31
C ARG A 2 48.94 -19.57 -12.64
N ALA A 3 48.91 -19.55 -11.31
CA ALA A 3 48.03 -20.36 -10.48
C ALA A 3 46.59 -19.82 -10.57
N GLY A 4 45.63 -20.72 -10.81
CA GLY A 4 44.20 -20.41 -10.78
C GLY A 4 43.63 -20.45 -9.36
N PRO A 5 42.49 -19.78 -9.08
CA PRO A 5 41.86 -19.80 -7.78
C PRO A 5 41.14 -21.13 -7.51
N ALA A 6 41.30 -21.60 -6.27
CA ALA A 6 40.77 -22.85 -5.74
C ALA A 6 39.23 -22.83 -5.64
N ALA A 7 38.63 -23.96 -6.01
CA ALA A 7 37.22 -24.26 -5.79
C ALA A 7 36.93 -24.43 -4.29
N ILE A 8 35.85 -23.80 -3.83
CA ILE A 8 35.30 -24.00 -2.48
C ILE A 8 34.17 -25.03 -2.62
N ASP A 9 34.45 -26.27 -2.23
CA ASP A 9 33.44 -27.31 -2.04
C ASP A 9 32.65 -27.03 -0.76
N VAL A 10 31.37 -26.69 -0.90
CA VAL A 10 30.43 -26.61 0.23
C VAL A 10 29.77 -27.99 0.38
N ILE A 11 30.33 -28.80 1.27
CA ILE A 11 29.74 -30.07 1.71
C ILE A 11 28.61 -29.76 2.70
N ILE A 12 27.36 -29.87 2.25
CA ILE A 12 26.19 -29.84 3.14
C ILE A 12 26.03 -31.24 3.75
N LYS A 13 26.33 -31.36 5.05
CA LYS A 13 26.01 -32.56 5.84
C LYS A 13 24.49 -32.61 6.09
N GLN A 14 23.82 -33.64 5.58
CA GLN A 14 22.51 -34.09 6.06
C GLN A 14 22.64 -34.54 7.52
N GLY A 15 21.83 -33.96 8.39
CA GLY A 15 21.64 -34.45 9.75
C GLY A 15 20.41 -35.35 9.79
N ASP A 16 20.65 -36.65 9.95
CA ASP A 16 19.62 -37.65 10.27
C ASP A 16 19.12 -37.42 11.70
N GLY A 17 17.84 -37.08 11.83
CA GLY A 17 17.12 -36.94 13.09
C GLY A 17 15.95 -37.92 13.15
N GLN A 18 16.26 -39.18 13.43
CA GLN A 18 15.33 -40.29 13.60
C GLN A 18 15.08 -40.53 15.09
N GLN A 19 13.81 -40.40 15.52
CA GLN A 19 13.14 -41.01 16.69
C GLN A 19 11.80 -40.27 16.86
N GLY A 20 10.63 -40.88 16.86
CA GLY A 20 10.23 -42.17 17.43
C GLY A 20 9.09 -41.86 18.39
N GLY A 21 7.86 -42.22 18.04
CA GLY A 21 6.68 -41.88 18.83
C GLY A 21 5.43 -42.56 18.29
N GLU A 22 5.38 -43.87 18.46
CA GLU A 22 4.15 -44.68 18.37
C GLU A 22 3.11 -44.16 19.36
N GLY A 23 1.88 -43.96 18.88
CA GLY A 23 0.70 -43.72 19.68
C GLY A 23 -0.52 -44.20 18.91
N ALA A 24 -0.98 -45.41 19.25
CA ALA A 24 -2.12 -46.08 18.67
C ALA A 24 -3.45 -45.33 18.91
N PRO A 25 -4.47 -45.55 18.06
CA PRO A 25 -5.80 -44.98 18.25
C PRO A 25 -6.62 -45.81 19.24
N GLU A 26 -7.22 -45.16 20.24
CA GLU A 26 -8.25 -45.77 21.08
C GLU A 26 -9.64 -45.29 20.66
N GLU A 27 -10.55 -46.25 20.67
CA GLU A 27 -11.94 -46.22 20.26
C GLU A 27 -12.83 -45.32 21.13
N GLY A 28 -13.99 -44.97 20.59
CA GLY A 28 -15.22 -44.89 21.38
C GLY A 28 -15.78 -43.49 21.63
N ALA A 29 -16.95 -43.23 21.01
CA ALA A 29 -18.09 -42.44 21.50
C ALA A 29 -18.79 -41.83 20.27
N GLU A 30 -19.76 -42.54 19.69
CA GLU A 30 -21.19 -42.37 19.97
C GLU A 30 -21.79 -41.11 19.30
N GLU A 31 -22.49 -41.36 18.20
CA GLU A 31 -23.42 -40.44 17.55
C GLU A 31 -24.59 -40.07 18.48
N PRO A 32 -25.03 -38.81 18.49
CA PRO A 32 -26.43 -38.51 18.72
C PRO A 32 -27.12 -38.12 17.40
N VAL A 33 -27.92 -39.04 16.91
CA VAL A 33 -29.00 -38.80 15.95
C VAL A 33 -29.99 -37.83 16.60
N SER A 34 -30.07 -36.61 16.08
CA SER A 34 -31.12 -35.66 16.43
C SER A 34 -31.90 -35.28 15.18
N ASP A 35 -32.97 -36.03 14.96
CA ASP A 35 -34.16 -35.59 14.24
C ASP A 35 -34.66 -34.28 14.86
N GLU A 36 -34.61 -33.16 14.12
CA GLU A 36 -35.51 -32.05 14.39
C GLU A 36 -36.23 -31.58 13.12
N LYS A 37 -37.51 -31.91 13.14
CA LYS A 37 -38.61 -31.38 12.34
C LYS A 37 -38.56 -29.85 12.25
N GLY A 38 -38.77 -29.37 11.03
CA GLY A 38 -39.84 -28.42 10.73
C GLY A 38 -39.77 -27.04 11.34
N SER A 39 -39.36 -26.06 10.53
CA SER A 39 -40.04 -24.76 10.53
C SER A 39 -40.05 -24.17 9.13
N ARG A 40 -41.21 -24.33 8.52
CA ARG A 40 -41.73 -23.59 7.38
C ARG A 40 -42.25 -22.27 7.94
N GLY A 41 -41.42 -21.22 7.94
CA GLY A 41 -41.81 -19.83 8.18
C GLY A 41 -41.54 -19.06 6.89
N GLU A 42 -42.57 -18.80 6.10
CA GLU A 42 -43.36 -17.57 6.10
C GLU A 42 -42.72 -16.49 5.22
N ASP A 43 -43.34 -16.36 4.04
CA ASP A 43 -43.12 -15.36 3.01
C ASP A 43 -43.32 -13.95 3.58
N GLY A 44 -42.21 -13.30 3.91
CA GLY A 44 -42.16 -11.89 4.26
C GLY A 44 -42.27 -11.00 3.02
N ARG A 45 -43.50 -10.75 2.60
CA ARG A 45 -43.90 -9.58 1.81
C ARG A 45 -43.46 -8.28 2.53
N GLN A 46 -42.54 -7.54 1.95
CA GLN A 46 -42.38 -6.09 2.12
C GLN A 46 -42.15 -5.53 0.71
N ASN A 47 -43.21 -5.13 0.00
CA ASN A 47 -43.76 -3.78 -0.03
C ASN A 47 -42.69 -2.69 -0.19
N GLY A 48 -42.44 -2.35 -1.45
CA GLY A 48 -42.58 -1.00 -2.01
C GLY A 48 -41.81 0.12 -1.33
N LEU A 49 -40.75 0.58 -2.00
CA LEU A 49 -40.41 1.99 -2.10
C LEU A 49 -39.76 2.18 -3.49
N GLU A 50 -40.63 2.32 -4.50
CA GLU A 50 -40.25 2.88 -5.79
C GLU A 50 -40.21 4.40 -5.56
N ASP A 51 -39.04 4.93 -5.21
CA ASP A 51 -38.80 6.37 -5.25
C ASP A 51 -38.62 6.80 -6.70
N ASP A 52 -39.79 7.08 -7.27
CA ASP A 52 -40.10 8.09 -8.26
C ASP A 52 -39.17 9.31 -8.17
N TRP A 53 -38.12 9.31 -9.00
CA TRP A 53 -37.37 10.52 -9.36
C TRP A 53 -37.69 10.86 -10.82
N GLU A 54 -38.95 11.21 -11.05
CA GLU A 54 -39.32 12.04 -12.19
C GLU A 54 -38.74 13.46 -12.00
N LYS A 55 -37.92 13.85 -12.98
CA LYS A 55 -38.18 15.04 -13.81
C LYS A 55 -38.02 16.42 -13.17
N GLU A 56 -36.98 17.13 -13.63
CA GLU A 56 -36.96 18.54 -14.05
C GLU A 56 -35.64 18.72 -14.83
N GLU A 57 -35.65 19.01 -16.15
CA GLU A 57 -35.70 20.37 -16.73
C GLU A 57 -34.46 21.19 -16.27
N GLU A 58 -33.56 21.75 -17.08
CA GLU A 58 -33.51 22.39 -18.40
C GLU A 58 -32.04 22.30 -18.87
N GLY A 59 -31.71 22.16 -20.15
CA GLY A 59 -31.65 23.29 -21.09
C GLY A 59 -30.30 24.01 -21.02
N GLN A 60 -29.34 23.61 -21.86
CA GLN A 60 -28.28 24.51 -22.36
C GLN A 60 -27.68 23.93 -23.65
N GLU A 61 -28.30 24.34 -24.74
CA GLU A 61 -27.69 24.42 -26.07
C GLU A 61 -26.66 25.56 -26.01
N GLU A 62 -25.38 25.26 -26.25
CA GLU A 62 -24.41 26.26 -26.73
C GLU A 62 -23.48 25.59 -27.75
N ASP A 63 -23.83 25.85 -29.00
CA ASP A 63 -22.97 26.42 -30.04
C ASP A 63 -21.65 25.74 -30.42
N GLU A 64 -21.75 25.11 -31.59
CA GLU A 64 -20.82 25.07 -32.71
C GLU A 64 -19.78 26.21 -32.72
N GLU A 65 -18.49 25.88 -32.76
CA GLU A 65 -17.53 26.57 -33.64
C GLU A 65 -16.47 25.57 -34.14
N ASP A 66 -16.54 25.31 -35.45
CA ASP A 66 -15.55 24.60 -36.25
C ASP A 66 -14.28 25.47 -36.41
N GLU A 67 -13.12 24.96 -35.98
CA GLU A 67 -11.82 25.50 -36.41
C GLU A 67 -11.07 24.44 -37.23
N GLU A 68 -11.29 24.49 -38.54
CA GLU A 68 -10.47 23.83 -39.55
C GLU A 68 -9.11 24.56 -39.64
N GLY A 69 -8.07 23.96 -39.05
CA GLY A 69 -6.68 24.38 -39.21
C GLY A 69 -5.96 23.47 -40.20
N GLU A 70 -5.98 23.84 -41.49
CA GLU A 70 -5.07 23.31 -42.51
C GLU A 70 -3.67 23.90 -42.30
N GLU A 71 -2.69 23.07 -41.90
CA GLU A 71 -1.27 23.39 -42.11
C GLU A 71 -0.61 22.30 -42.96
N GLU A 72 -0.55 22.59 -44.27
CA GLU A 72 0.35 21.94 -45.21
C GLU A 72 1.79 22.42 -44.96
N GLY A 73 2.58 21.59 -44.28
CA GLY A 73 4.02 21.76 -44.11
C GLY A 73 4.81 20.78 -44.96
N SER A 74 5.13 21.19 -46.18
CA SER A 74 6.05 20.53 -47.11
C SER A 74 7.52 20.94 -46.84
N ALA A 75 8.42 19.96 -46.69
CA ALA A 75 9.86 19.96 -47.04
C ALA A 75 10.51 18.71 -46.43
N ASP A 76 10.87 17.69 -47.21
CA ASP A 76 12.09 17.58 -48.02
C ASP A 76 13.40 17.48 -47.19
N GLY A 77 14.10 16.36 -47.38
CA GLY A 77 15.55 16.30 -47.30
C GLY A 77 16.18 15.66 -46.05
N GLY A 78 16.90 14.55 -46.27
CA GLY A 78 18.24 14.42 -45.68
C GLY A 78 18.52 13.23 -44.78
N ASP A 79 19.16 12.22 -45.38
CA ASP A 79 20.37 11.54 -44.87
C ASP A 79 20.27 10.56 -43.68
N ASP A 80 20.20 9.28 -44.08
CA ASP A 80 21.20 8.25 -43.79
C ASP A 80 22.16 8.52 -42.61
N VAL A 81 21.84 7.97 -41.44
CA VAL A 81 22.85 7.42 -40.53
C VAL A 81 22.29 6.14 -39.92
N SER A 82 22.83 5.00 -40.38
CA SER A 82 22.75 3.71 -39.69
C SER A 82 23.37 3.81 -38.28
N LYS A 83 22.60 4.28 -37.30
CA LYS A 83 22.84 4.00 -35.88
C LYS A 83 21.95 2.84 -35.49
N ARG A 84 22.54 1.63 -35.49
CA ARG A 84 22.02 0.50 -34.70
C ARG A 84 22.09 0.92 -33.24
N GLY A 85 21.02 1.56 -32.76
CA GLY A 85 20.82 1.80 -31.34
C GLY A 85 20.51 0.47 -30.67
N ASP A 86 21.39 0.06 -29.77
CA ASP A 86 21.11 -0.99 -28.80
C ASP A 86 19.90 -0.54 -27.97
N CYS A 87 18.71 -1.02 -28.32
CA CYS A 87 17.49 -0.81 -27.57
C CYS A 87 17.52 -1.70 -26.31
N GLU A 88 18.37 -1.34 -25.36
CA GLU A 88 18.39 -1.93 -24.03
C GLU A 88 17.17 -1.43 -23.23
N GLY A 89 16.30 -2.37 -22.86
CA GLY A 89 15.60 -2.32 -21.57
C GLY A 89 14.27 -1.56 -21.46
N ALA A 90 13.43 -1.51 -22.50
CA ALA A 90 12.04 -1.06 -22.32
C ALA A 90 11.26 -2.06 -21.44
N LEU A 91 11.21 -1.81 -20.13
CA LEU A 91 10.40 -2.56 -19.18
C LEU A 91 8.93 -2.13 -19.31
N PHE A 92 8.07 -3.05 -19.74
CA PHE A 92 6.62 -2.83 -19.75
C PHE A 92 5.98 -3.46 -18.52
N THR A 93 5.55 -2.62 -17.58
CA THR A 93 4.77 -3.06 -16.43
C THR A 93 3.33 -3.27 -16.90
N LEU A 94 2.79 -4.48 -16.71
CA LEU A 94 1.39 -4.76 -17.06
C LEU A 94 0.47 -3.90 -16.17
N PRO A 95 -0.58 -3.26 -16.73
CA PRO A 95 -1.57 -2.55 -15.92
C PRO A 95 -2.21 -3.50 -14.91
N LYS A 96 -2.47 -3.01 -13.70
CA LYS A 96 -2.91 -3.77 -12.49
C LYS A 96 -4.09 -4.74 -12.75
N ALA A 97 -4.90 -4.50 -13.78
CA ALA A 97 -6.04 -5.32 -14.18
C ALA A 97 -5.68 -6.61 -14.94
N GLN A 98 -4.54 -6.69 -15.65
CA GLN A 98 -4.06 -7.94 -16.27
C GLN A 98 -3.14 -8.69 -15.32
N THR A 99 -3.68 -8.97 -14.14
CA THR A 99 -3.11 -9.99 -13.28
C THR A 99 -3.35 -11.33 -13.95
N LEU A 100 -2.36 -11.80 -14.73
CA LEU A 100 -2.28 -13.19 -15.16
C LEU A 100 -1.95 -14.03 -13.92
N GLY A 101 -2.93 -14.17 -13.03
CA GLY A 101 -2.84 -15.06 -11.90
C GLY A 101 -2.70 -16.47 -12.46
N PHE A 102 -1.55 -17.10 -12.22
CA PHE A 102 -1.45 -18.55 -12.30
C PHE A 102 -2.19 -19.13 -11.09
N GLY A 103 -3.52 -19.01 -11.11
CA GLY A 103 -4.36 -19.81 -10.24
C GLY A 103 -4.30 -21.23 -10.77
N VAL A 104 -3.38 -22.04 -10.23
CA VAL A 104 -3.43 -23.48 -10.41
C VAL A 104 -4.61 -23.96 -9.59
N ASP A 105 -5.80 -23.91 -10.18
CA ASP A 105 -6.88 -24.75 -9.70
C ASP A 105 -6.48 -26.19 -10.05
N ARG A 106 -6.11 -26.97 -9.01
CA ARG A 106 -5.74 -28.39 -9.13
C ARG A 106 -6.73 -29.20 -9.97
N SER A 107 -7.96 -28.71 -10.09
CA SER A 107 -9.06 -29.33 -10.79
C SER A 107 -9.14 -28.98 -12.29
N ARG A 108 -8.57 -27.85 -12.75
CA ARG A 108 -8.86 -27.28 -14.09
C ARG A 108 -7.66 -27.10 -15.01
N GLY A 109 -6.45 -27.48 -14.58
CA GLY A 109 -5.24 -27.32 -15.38
C GLY A 109 -4.79 -25.87 -15.52
N LEU A 110 -3.52 -25.67 -15.90
CA LEU A 110 -2.95 -24.33 -16.05
C LEU A 110 -3.63 -23.59 -17.21
N LYS A 111 -4.21 -22.42 -16.92
CA LYS A 111 -4.66 -21.50 -17.97
C LYS A 111 -3.47 -21.19 -18.88
N PRO A 112 -3.63 -21.27 -20.22
CA PRO A 112 -2.56 -20.92 -21.14
C PRO A 112 -2.09 -19.49 -20.88
N LEU A 113 -0.78 -19.30 -20.69
CA LEU A 113 -0.22 -17.96 -20.56
C LEU A 113 -0.32 -17.26 -21.91
N HIS A 114 -0.96 -16.09 -21.96
CA HIS A 114 -1.22 -15.35 -23.19
C HIS A 114 -0.37 -14.09 -23.24
N MET A 115 0.31 -13.86 -24.36
CA MET A 115 1.07 -12.65 -24.59
C MET A 115 0.13 -11.54 -25.11
N PRO A 116 0.13 -10.34 -24.52
CA PRO A 116 -0.68 -9.24 -25.04
C PRO A 116 -0.31 -8.92 -26.49
N GLU A 117 -1.30 -8.88 -27.37
CA GLU A 117 -1.11 -8.64 -28.80
C GLU A 117 -0.35 -7.34 -29.11
N PRO A 118 -0.64 -6.19 -28.45
CA PRO A 118 0.11 -4.95 -28.67
C PRO A 118 1.61 -5.10 -28.35
N LEU A 119 1.95 -5.82 -27.28
CA LEU A 119 3.35 -6.08 -26.92
C LEU A 119 4.04 -6.98 -27.95
N LEU A 120 3.35 -8.02 -28.43
CA LEU A 120 3.90 -8.88 -29.46
C LEU A 120 4.19 -8.12 -30.75
N ARG A 121 3.24 -7.30 -31.23
CA ARG A 121 3.40 -6.49 -32.45
C ARG A 121 4.51 -5.46 -32.31
N SER A 122 4.65 -4.86 -31.13
CA SER A 122 5.71 -3.89 -30.82
C SER A 122 7.10 -4.54 -30.77
N TRP A 123 7.24 -5.70 -30.11
CA TRP A 123 8.54 -6.35 -29.94
C TRP A 123 8.99 -7.21 -31.13
N PHE A 124 8.02 -7.69 -31.93
CA PHE A 124 8.25 -8.58 -33.08
C PHE A 124 7.43 -8.11 -34.30
N PRO A 125 7.70 -6.91 -34.83
CA PRO A 125 6.94 -6.38 -35.96
C PRO A 125 7.12 -7.24 -37.21
N GLY A 126 5.99 -7.59 -37.86
CA GLY A 126 5.97 -8.33 -39.13
C GLY A 126 6.37 -9.81 -39.06
N VAL A 127 6.64 -10.34 -37.86
CA VAL A 127 7.05 -11.74 -37.69
C VAL A 127 5.82 -12.66 -37.70
N PRO A 128 5.76 -13.69 -38.58
CA PRO A 128 4.60 -14.58 -38.65
C PRO A 128 4.53 -15.50 -37.43
N LEU A 129 3.30 -15.84 -37.02
CA LEU A 129 3.02 -16.84 -35.97
C LEU A 129 2.82 -18.24 -36.58
N PRO A 130 3.35 -19.31 -35.95
CA PRO A 130 3.97 -19.35 -34.62
C PRO A 130 5.40 -18.82 -34.56
N LEU A 131 5.74 -18.13 -33.48
CA LEU A 131 7.06 -17.50 -33.25
C LEU A 131 7.86 -18.29 -32.23
N ASN A 132 9.05 -18.78 -32.60
CA ASN A 132 9.98 -19.38 -31.65
C ASN A 132 10.69 -18.30 -30.83
N VAL A 133 10.63 -18.44 -29.51
CA VAL A 133 11.18 -17.51 -28.53
C VAL A 133 12.04 -18.27 -27.52
N SER A 134 13.09 -17.62 -27.01
CA SER A 134 13.90 -18.12 -25.89
C SER A 134 13.41 -17.45 -24.61
N LEU A 135 12.94 -18.24 -23.65
CA LEU A 135 12.37 -17.74 -22.40
C LEU A 135 13.36 -17.91 -21.24
N GLN A 136 13.52 -16.86 -20.43
CA GLN A 136 14.07 -16.96 -19.09
C GLN A 136 13.00 -16.65 -18.06
N LEU A 137 13.09 -17.27 -16.89
CA LEU A 137 12.23 -16.93 -15.77
C LEU A 137 13.02 -16.08 -14.79
N GLU A 138 12.38 -15.07 -14.24
CA GLU A 138 12.93 -14.27 -13.15
C GLU A 138 11.97 -14.36 -11.98
N VAL A 139 12.48 -14.81 -10.84
CA VAL A 139 11.74 -15.02 -9.60
C VAL A 139 12.26 -14.02 -8.59
N ASP A 140 11.40 -13.08 -8.17
CA ASP A 140 11.72 -12.04 -7.18
C ASP A 140 13.02 -11.27 -7.50
N GLY A 141 13.21 -10.91 -8.77
CA GLY A 141 14.38 -10.17 -9.24
C GLY A 141 15.62 -11.01 -9.54
N ARG A 142 15.53 -12.34 -9.44
CA ARG A 142 16.66 -13.25 -9.70
C ARG A 142 16.35 -14.22 -10.84
N PRO A 143 17.28 -14.44 -11.79
CA PRO A 143 17.07 -15.42 -12.85
C PRO A 143 16.90 -16.82 -12.25
N TRP A 144 15.90 -17.54 -12.73
CA TRP A 144 15.54 -18.87 -12.30
C TRP A 144 15.74 -19.86 -13.44
N GLY A 145 16.76 -20.71 -13.29
CA GLY A 145 17.16 -21.67 -14.30
C GLY A 145 17.84 -21.06 -15.53
N GLU A 146 18.16 -21.93 -16.47
CA GLU A 146 18.67 -21.54 -17.79
C GLU A 146 17.50 -21.16 -18.72
N ARG A 147 17.85 -20.49 -19.82
CA ARG A 147 16.88 -20.19 -20.87
C ARG A 147 16.43 -21.46 -21.57
N PHE A 148 15.15 -21.50 -21.92
CA PHE A 148 14.58 -22.63 -22.67
C PHE A 148 13.78 -22.14 -23.87
N ASP A 149 13.73 -22.96 -24.90
CA ASP A 149 12.98 -22.64 -26.10
C ASP A 149 11.48 -22.84 -25.88
N SER A 150 10.70 -21.87 -26.34
CA SER A 150 9.25 -21.89 -26.35
C SER A 150 8.73 -21.37 -27.69
N THR A 151 7.41 -21.42 -27.85
CA THR A 151 6.74 -20.99 -29.07
C THR A 151 5.52 -20.18 -28.71
N ILE A 152 5.38 -18.98 -29.27
CA ILE A 152 4.15 -18.20 -29.19
C ILE A 152 3.26 -18.64 -30.34
N ASN A 153 2.11 -19.22 -30.00
CA ASN A 153 1.17 -19.75 -30.98
C ASN A 153 0.34 -18.64 -31.64
N ARG A 154 -0.45 -18.96 -32.67
CA ARG A 154 -1.35 -18.00 -33.34
C ARG A 154 -2.39 -17.34 -32.42
N GLY A 155 -2.81 -18.05 -31.37
CA GLY A 155 -3.65 -17.48 -30.31
C GLY A 155 -2.83 -16.84 -29.19
N PHE A 156 -1.67 -16.27 -29.51
CA PHE A 156 -0.69 -15.59 -28.65
C PHE A 156 -0.27 -16.31 -27.34
N GLY A 157 -0.66 -17.57 -27.18
CA GLY A 157 -0.33 -18.37 -26.02
C GLY A 157 1.09 -18.94 -26.09
N PHE A 158 1.80 -18.95 -24.96
CA PHE A 158 3.07 -19.65 -24.83
C PHE A 158 2.84 -21.17 -24.89
N GLY A 159 3.64 -21.82 -25.71
CA GLY A 159 3.59 -23.24 -26.02
C GLY A 159 4.47 -24.08 -25.08
N LYS A 160 5.44 -24.79 -25.67
CA LYS A 160 6.29 -25.75 -24.95
C LYS A 160 7.08 -25.07 -23.81
N GLY A 161 7.42 -25.85 -22.78
CA GLY A 161 8.27 -25.42 -21.66
C GLY A 161 7.52 -24.78 -20.49
N VAL A 162 6.62 -23.81 -20.73
CA VAL A 162 5.96 -23.10 -19.61
C VAL A 162 5.00 -24.01 -18.82
N ARG A 163 4.30 -24.92 -19.51
CA ARG A 163 3.32 -25.83 -18.88
C ARG A 163 3.94 -26.97 -18.07
N THR A 164 5.22 -27.27 -18.28
CA THR A 164 5.91 -28.38 -17.60
C THR A 164 6.48 -27.98 -16.25
N LEU A 165 6.55 -26.68 -15.96
CA LEU A 165 7.16 -26.14 -14.75
C LEU A 165 6.16 -26.13 -13.59
N ARG A 166 5.96 -27.31 -13.00
CA ARG A 166 5.10 -27.49 -11.80
C ARG A 166 5.62 -26.74 -10.59
N GLU A 167 6.92 -26.45 -10.56
CA GLU A 167 7.60 -25.67 -9.51
C GLU A 167 7.12 -24.21 -9.46
N LEU A 168 6.47 -23.73 -10.53
CA LEU A 168 5.86 -22.40 -10.59
C LEU A 168 4.42 -22.38 -10.10
N GLU A 169 3.91 -23.48 -9.52
CA GLU A 169 2.59 -23.50 -8.89
C GLU A 169 2.54 -22.47 -7.75
N GLY A 170 1.54 -21.57 -7.82
CA GLY A 170 1.39 -20.48 -6.85
C GLY A 170 2.21 -19.22 -7.15
N TRP A 171 3.02 -19.19 -8.21
CA TRP A 171 3.69 -17.96 -8.65
C TRP A 171 2.74 -17.07 -9.45
N ARG A 172 2.98 -15.76 -9.48
CA ARG A 172 2.19 -14.80 -10.27
C ARG A 172 3.07 -14.13 -11.31
N LEU A 173 2.67 -14.14 -12.58
CA LEU A 173 3.32 -13.31 -13.59
C LEU A 173 2.95 -11.86 -13.33
N THR A 174 3.96 -11.01 -13.15
CA THR A 174 3.77 -9.57 -12.91
C THR A 174 4.21 -8.74 -14.10
N ALA A 175 5.23 -9.19 -14.83
CA ALA A 175 5.72 -8.50 -16.01
C ALA A 175 6.34 -9.47 -17.01
N ILE A 176 6.45 -8.99 -18.25
CA ILE A 176 7.21 -9.63 -19.32
C ILE A 176 8.18 -8.55 -19.81
N ARG A 177 9.43 -8.90 -20.07
CA ARG A 177 10.38 -7.99 -20.69
C ARG A 177 11.11 -8.65 -21.85
N ARG A 178 11.53 -7.82 -22.81
CA ARG A 178 12.40 -8.25 -23.90
C ARG A 178 13.83 -8.26 -23.40
N ALA A 179 14.54 -9.36 -23.63
CA ALA A 179 15.92 -9.50 -23.21
C ALA A 179 16.89 -9.44 -24.39
N ALA A 180 18.18 -9.39 -24.09
CA ALA A 180 19.21 -9.43 -25.13
C ALA A 180 19.12 -10.76 -25.91
N GLY A 181 19.09 -10.66 -27.24
CA GLY A 181 19.00 -11.80 -28.16
C GLY A 181 17.84 -11.70 -29.16
N ARG A 182 17.91 -12.49 -30.24
CA ARG A 182 16.79 -12.63 -31.18
C ARG A 182 15.69 -13.43 -30.49
N ASN A 183 14.51 -12.83 -30.36
CA ASN A 183 13.34 -13.47 -29.77
C ASN A 183 13.50 -13.93 -28.32
N ALA A 184 14.32 -13.21 -27.54
CA ALA A 184 14.52 -13.49 -26.12
C ALA A 184 13.52 -12.70 -25.25
N LEU A 185 12.86 -13.40 -24.33
CA LEU A 185 11.93 -12.82 -23.37
C LEU A 185 12.25 -13.31 -21.96
N ASP A 186 12.15 -12.42 -20.97
CA ASP A 186 12.16 -12.81 -19.57
C ASP A 186 10.75 -12.67 -18.99
N LEU A 187 10.27 -13.71 -18.30
CA LEU A 187 9.00 -13.71 -17.58
C LEU A 187 9.26 -13.42 -16.10
N ILE A 188 8.71 -12.32 -15.59
CA ILE A 188 8.93 -11.86 -14.22
C ILE A 188 7.81 -12.38 -13.34
N LEU A 189 8.18 -13.34 -12.49
CA LEU A 189 7.33 -14.04 -11.54
C LEU A 189 7.60 -13.50 -10.14
N THR A 190 6.52 -13.20 -9.41
CA THR A 190 6.59 -12.88 -7.99
C THR A 190 5.84 -13.93 -7.21
N GLY A 191 6.34 -14.28 -6.02
CA GLY A 191 5.70 -15.28 -5.16
C GLY A 191 4.25 -14.91 -4.92
N GLY A 192 3.32 -15.68 -5.49
CA GLY A 192 1.90 -15.37 -5.45
C GLY A 192 1.38 -15.63 -4.05
N GLY A 193 1.24 -14.57 -3.26
CA GLY A 193 0.44 -14.58 -2.04
C GLY A 193 0.98 -15.41 -0.88
N GLN A 194 1.73 -16.50 -1.04
CA GLN A 194 2.16 -17.33 0.11
C GLN A 194 2.98 -16.54 1.12
N GLN A 195 3.90 -15.71 0.66
CA GLN A 195 4.69 -14.86 1.55
C GLN A 195 3.81 -13.78 2.20
N GLN A 196 2.83 -13.24 1.45
CA GLN A 196 1.87 -12.27 1.96
C GLN A 196 0.86 -12.90 2.94
N GLN A 197 0.51 -14.17 2.75
CA GLN A 197 -0.40 -14.95 3.58
C GLN A 197 0.31 -15.42 4.85
N GLN A 198 1.60 -15.78 4.77
CA GLN A 198 2.45 -15.96 5.95
C GLN A 198 2.62 -14.65 6.72
N GLN A 199 2.83 -13.51 6.05
CA GLN A 199 2.87 -12.21 6.73
C GLN A 199 1.54 -11.86 7.40
N GLN A 200 0.40 -12.13 6.75
CA GLN A 200 -0.92 -11.93 7.38
C GLN A 200 -1.12 -12.85 8.59
N GLN A 201 -0.70 -14.12 8.51
CA GLN A 201 -0.78 -15.02 9.67
C GLN A 201 0.12 -14.55 10.82
N GLN A 202 1.34 -14.07 10.55
CA GLN A 202 2.20 -13.49 11.58
C GLN A 202 1.59 -12.23 12.20
N GLN A 203 0.95 -11.36 11.40
CA GLN A 203 0.25 -10.19 11.93
C GLN A 203 -0.93 -10.58 12.83
N GLN A 204 -1.72 -11.60 12.45
CA GLN A 204 -2.80 -12.09 13.31
C GLN A 204 -2.28 -12.68 14.63
N GLN A 205 -1.18 -13.44 14.60
CA GLN A 205 -0.57 -13.93 15.84
C GLN A 205 -0.05 -12.79 16.73
N GLN A 206 0.56 -11.75 16.15
CA GLN A 206 0.98 -10.57 16.92
C GLN A 206 -0.22 -9.82 17.54
N GLN A 207 -1.33 -9.67 16.82
CA GLN A 207 -2.53 -9.06 17.38
C GLN A 207 -3.11 -9.89 18.53
N GLN A 208 -3.15 -11.22 18.43
CA GLN A 208 -3.59 -12.07 19.54
C GLN A 208 -2.68 -11.94 20.77
N GLN A 209 -1.35 -11.87 20.58
CA GLN A 209 -0.44 -11.64 21.71
C GLN A 209 -0.64 -10.27 22.35
N GLN A 210 -0.87 -9.21 21.57
CA GLN A 210 -1.18 -7.89 22.13
C GLN A 210 -2.50 -7.89 22.93
N GLN A 211 -3.55 -8.56 22.44
CA GLN A 211 -4.80 -8.66 23.20
C GLN A 211 -4.62 -9.43 24.52
N GLN A 212 -3.82 -10.51 24.54
CA GLN A 212 -3.52 -11.20 25.80
C GLN A 212 -2.73 -10.33 26.78
N GLN A 213 -1.78 -9.51 26.30
CA GLN A 213 -1.06 -8.58 27.18
C GLN A 213 -1.98 -7.49 27.73
N GLN A 214 -2.90 -6.96 26.92
CA GLN A 214 -3.87 -5.99 27.41
C GLN A 214 -4.83 -6.59 28.45
N GLN A 215 -5.29 -7.84 28.27
CA GLN A 215 -6.10 -8.50 29.30
C GLN A 215 -5.31 -8.69 30.59
N GLN A 216 -4.03 -9.07 30.53
CA GLN A 216 -3.20 -9.18 31.75
C GLN A 216 -2.97 -7.84 32.46
N GLN A 217 -2.78 -6.74 31.73
CA GLN A 217 -2.69 -5.42 32.34
C GLN A 217 -4.03 -4.98 32.95
N THR A 218 -5.14 -5.21 32.26
CA THR A 218 -6.48 -4.87 32.75
C THR A 218 -6.85 -5.68 33.99
N LEU A 219 -6.37 -6.92 34.13
CA LEU A 219 -6.54 -7.71 35.37
C LEU A 219 -5.60 -7.27 36.51
N GLN A 220 -4.42 -6.72 36.22
CA GLN A 220 -3.51 -6.23 37.25
C GLN A 220 -3.94 -4.89 37.86
N GLN A 221 -4.53 -4.00 37.06
CA GLN A 221 -4.94 -2.67 37.52
C GLN A 221 -5.93 -2.68 38.71
N PRO A 222 -7.04 -3.46 38.70
CA PRO A 222 -7.95 -3.54 39.84
C PRO A 222 -7.31 -4.24 41.05
N ARG A 223 -6.35 -5.16 40.83
CA ARG A 223 -5.63 -5.81 41.92
C ARG A 223 -4.72 -4.84 42.67
N GLN A 224 -4.10 -3.89 41.97
CA GLN A 224 -3.34 -2.79 42.59
C GLN A 224 -4.25 -1.79 43.33
N GLN A 225 -5.38 -1.40 42.74
CA GLN A 225 -6.34 -0.53 43.44
C GLN A 225 -6.90 -1.19 44.71
N GLN A 226 -7.20 -2.49 44.66
CA GLN A 226 -7.69 -3.22 45.83
C GLN A 226 -6.63 -3.34 46.93
N GLN A 227 -5.35 -3.51 46.58
CA GLN A 227 -4.25 -3.45 47.55
C GLN A 227 -4.08 -2.05 48.16
N GLN A 228 -4.22 -0.98 47.38
CA GLN A 228 -4.17 0.38 47.92
C GLN A 228 -5.35 0.68 48.85
N GLN A 229 -6.57 0.25 48.52
CA GLN A 229 -7.70 0.39 49.44
C GLN A 229 -7.48 -0.39 50.74
N ARG A 230 -6.94 -1.62 50.69
CA ARG A 230 -6.60 -2.39 51.89
C ARG A 230 -5.52 -1.72 52.75
N GLN A 231 -4.56 -1.00 52.17
CA GLN A 231 -3.58 -0.24 52.95
C GLN A 231 -4.13 1.08 53.50
N GLN A 232 -5.09 1.72 52.84
CA GLN A 232 -5.68 2.97 53.33
C GLN A 232 -6.65 2.76 54.50
N GLN A 233 -7.29 1.59 54.62
CA GLN A 233 -8.22 1.30 55.70
C GLN A 233 -7.60 1.43 57.12
N PRO A 234 -6.43 0.83 57.43
CA PRO A 234 -5.77 1.05 58.72
C PRO A 234 -5.22 2.48 58.86
N ARG A 235 -4.81 3.12 57.76
CA ARG A 235 -4.28 4.49 57.80
C ARG A 235 -5.36 5.53 58.11
N GLN A 236 -6.62 5.34 57.70
CA GLN A 236 -7.72 6.20 58.13
C GLN A 236 -8.04 6.04 59.62
N GLN A 237 -7.97 4.82 60.16
CA GLN A 237 -8.17 4.59 61.60
C GLN A 237 -7.03 5.23 62.42
N GLN A 238 -5.79 5.17 61.92
CA GLN A 238 -4.65 5.85 62.53
C GLN A 238 -4.71 7.38 62.35
N ARG A 239 -5.20 7.89 61.21
CA ARG A 239 -5.43 9.33 60.98
C ARG A 239 -6.54 9.88 61.86
N GLN A 240 -7.60 9.12 62.16
CA GLN A 240 -8.60 9.57 63.14
C GLN A 240 -7.99 9.69 64.54
N ARG A 241 -7.07 8.78 64.92
CA ARG A 241 -6.29 8.92 66.16
C ARG A 241 -5.31 10.10 66.15
N GLN A 242 -4.66 10.37 65.01
CA GLN A 242 -3.72 11.50 64.89
C GLN A 242 -4.41 12.85 64.69
N ARG A 243 -5.63 12.90 64.13
CA ARG A 243 -6.41 14.13 63.93
C ARG A 243 -6.91 14.76 65.22
N VAL A 244 -6.94 14.03 66.34
CA VAL A 244 -7.17 14.64 67.66
C VAL A 244 -5.91 15.34 68.18
N ALA A 245 -4.72 15.09 67.60
CA ALA A 245 -3.44 15.55 68.14
C ALA A 245 -2.75 16.67 67.34
N THR A 246 -3.15 16.96 66.11
CA THR A 246 -2.41 17.92 65.25
C THR A 246 -3.34 18.89 64.54
N THR A 247 -3.93 19.79 65.31
CA THR A 247 -4.50 21.06 64.82
C THR A 247 -3.51 22.19 65.12
N ALA A 248 -2.33 22.16 64.51
CA ALA A 248 -1.43 23.30 64.44
C ALA A 248 -0.41 23.09 63.33
N ARG A 249 -0.34 24.09 62.43
CA ARG A 249 0.82 24.50 61.61
C ARG A 249 0.72 24.25 60.09
N ALA A 250 0.62 25.41 59.40
CA ALA A 250 1.25 25.83 58.14
C ALA A 250 0.91 25.03 56.87
N GLN A 251 0.24 25.57 55.83
CA GLN A 251 0.48 26.81 55.08
C GLN A 251 1.92 26.92 54.52
N ALA A 252 2.13 26.40 53.31
CA ALA A 252 3.17 26.86 52.37
C ALA A 252 2.87 26.30 50.97
N GLN A 253 2.66 27.22 50.01
CA GLN A 253 2.68 26.97 48.57
C GLN A 253 4.11 26.62 48.10
N PRO A 254 4.25 26.05 46.89
CA PRO A 254 5.25 26.60 46.00
C PRO A 254 4.67 26.92 44.61
N ASP A 255 4.85 28.17 44.23
CA ASP A 255 5.04 28.62 42.84
C ASP A 255 6.31 27.96 42.27
N ALA A 256 6.22 27.46 41.03
CA ALA A 256 7.38 27.14 40.21
C ALA A 256 7.01 27.26 38.72
N VAL A 257 7.01 28.51 38.24
CA VAL A 257 7.07 28.84 36.82
C VAL A 257 8.53 28.72 36.39
N VAL A 258 8.86 27.75 35.54
CA VAL A 258 10.17 27.66 34.87
C VAL A 258 9.98 27.85 33.38
N ALA A 259 10.43 29.00 32.91
CA ALA A 259 10.49 29.43 31.53
C ALA A 259 11.39 28.50 30.69
N GLY A 260 10.82 27.87 29.67
CA GLY A 260 11.55 27.09 28.66
C GLY A 260 11.79 27.91 27.40
N ALA A 261 12.79 28.78 27.40
CA ALA A 261 13.25 29.53 26.20
C ALA A 261 14.24 28.72 25.32
N GLN A 262 14.12 27.39 25.29
CA GLN A 262 14.98 26.49 24.48
C GLN A 262 14.24 25.74 23.37
N GLY A 263 12.95 26.04 23.13
CA GLY A 263 12.11 25.28 22.20
C GLY A 263 12.37 25.54 20.71
N GLU A 264 12.71 26.78 20.32
CA GLU A 264 12.63 27.17 18.90
C GLU A 264 13.75 26.54 18.04
N ALA A 265 14.97 26.43 18.59
CA ALA A 265 16.07 25.75 17.89
C ALA A 265 15.83 24.23 17.76
N ALA A 266 15.16 23.63 18.74
CA ALA A 266 14.79 22.22 18.70
C ALA A 266 13.68 21.96 17.67
N ASP A 267 12.67 22.84 17.60
CA ASP A 267 11.60 22.78 16.61
C ASP A 267 12.15 22.96 15.19
N ALA A 268 13.08 23.90 14.99
CA ALA A 268 13.72 24.12 13.68
C ALA A 268 14.52 22.88 13.24
N ALA A 269 15.31 22.28 14.13
CA ALA A 269 16.06 21.06 13.83
C ALA A 269 15.12 19.87 13.54
N ALA A 270 14.02 19.74 14.28
CA ALA A 270 13.01 18.72 14.05
C ALA A 270 12.36 18.86 12.66
N LEU A 271 12.03 20.09 12.24
CA LEU A 271 11.45 20.36 10.92
C LEU A 271 12.41 20.05 9.76
N VAL A 272 13.69 20.44 9.88
CA VAL A 272 14.71 20.15 8.85
C VAL A 272 14.90 18.62 8.69
N GLY A 273 14.80 17.87 9.79
CA GLY A 273 14.91 16.41 9.79
C GLY A 273 13.71 15.66 9.20
N LEU A 274 12.57 16.31 8.93
CA LEU A 274 11.37 15.63 8.43
C LEU A 274 11.49 15.13 6.98
N CYS A 275 12.41 15.69 6.19
CA CYS A 275 12.61 15.38 4.76
C CYS A 275 11.28 15.13 4.04
N LEU A 276 10.37 16.10 4.10
CA LEU A 276 9.04 15.96 3.51
C LEU A 276 9.18 15.64 2.02
N ALA A 277 8.62 14.50 1.62
CA ALA A 277 8.70 14.03 0.25
C ALA A 277 7.95 15.00 -0.67
N GLU A 278 8.59 15.31 -1.80
CA GLU A 278 7.94 16.02 -2.90
C GLU A 278 6.85 15.11 -3.48
N VAL A 279 5.62 15.60 -3.48
CA VAL A 279 4.46 14.85 -3.99
C VAL A 279 4.24 15.28 -5.43
N PRO A 280 4.41 14.39 -6.42
CA PRO A 280 4.19 14.75 -7.81
C PRO A 280 2.72 15.11 -8.03
N LEU A 281 2.46 16.25 -8.67
CA LEU A 281 1.12 16.65 -9.05
C LEU A 281 0.68 15.81 -10.26
N PRO A 282 -0.36 14.95 -10.14
CA PRO A 282 -0.83 14.20 -11.29
C PRO A 282 -1.41 15.16 -12.33
N ALA A 283 -1.20 14.87 -13.61
CA ALA A 283 -1.78 15.64 -14.69
C ALA A 283 -3.32 15.69 -14.57
N ALA A 284 -3.92 16.79 -15.01
CA ALA A 284 -5.37 16.82 -15.20
C ALA A 284 -5.73 15.92 -16.39
N PRO A 285 -6.80 15.11 -16.31
CA PRO A 285 -7.29 14.43 -17.49
C PRO A 285 -7.67 15.48 -18.54
N SER A 286 -7.19 15.33 -19.77
CA SER A 286 -7.60 16.20 -20.88
C SER A 286 -9.10 16.04 -21.15
N PRO A 287 -9.81 17.10 -21.59
CA PRO A 287 -11.17 16.93 -22.11
C PRO A 287 -11.17 15.87 -23.22
N GLY A 288 -12.09 14.90 -23.14
CA GLY A 288 -12.13 13.75 -24.05
C GLY A 288 -11.30 12.52 -23.62
N SER A 289 -10.64 12.55 -22.46
CA SER A 289 -9.99 11.36 -21.89
C SER A 289 -10.99 10.23 -21.66
N THR A 290 -10.57 8.98 -21.85
CA THR A 290 -11.43 7.82 -21.57
C THR A 290 -11.75 7.73 -20.08
N ALA A 291 -12.90 7.13 -19.74
CA ALA A 291 -13.31 6.93 -18.35
C ALA A 291 -12.23 6.22 -17.51
N GLU A 292 -11.49 5.28 -18.10
CA GLU A 292 -10.38 4.58 -17.42
C GLU A 292 -9.23 5.53 -17.05
N VAL A 293 -8.89 6.47 -17.93
CA VAL A 293 -7.85 7.47 -17.67
C VAL A 293 -8.30 8.44 -16.58
N THR A 294 -9.56 8.84 -16.58
CA THR A 294 -10.14 9.70 -15.53
C THR A 294 -10.09 9.02 -14.16
N VAL A 295 -10.53 7.76 -14.06
CA VAL A 295 -10.48 6.98 -12.81
C VAL A 295 -9.03 6.81 -12.33
N ALA A 296 -8.08 6.55 -13.23
CA ALA A 296 -6.67 6.45 -12.88
C ALA A 296 -6.10 7.79 -12.38
N ALA A 297 -6.47 8.90 -13.01
CA ALA A 297 -6.05 10.25 -12.61
C ALA A 297 -6.61 10.65 -11.24
N GLU A 298 -7.87 10.30 -10.95
CA GLU A 298 -8.49 10.52 -9.63
C GLU A 298 -7.82 9.68 -8.53
N ALA A 299 -7.53 8.40 -8.80
CA ALA A 299 -6.81 7.55 -7.86
C ALA A 299 -5.41 8.10 -7.55
N ALA A 300 -4.67 8.54 -8.58
CA ALA A 300 -3.36 9.17 -8.41
C ALA A 300 -3.45 10.49 -7.61
N LEU A 301 -4.51 11.28 -7.83
CA LEU A 301 -4.76 12.50 -7.06
C LEU A 301 -5.06 12.20 -5.59
N GLN A 302 -5.83 11.15 -5.31
CA GLN A 302 -6.12 10.71 -3.95
C GLN A 302 -4.87 10.23 -3.21
N ASP A 303 -4.00 9.46 -3.88
CA ASP A 303 -2.73 8.99 -3.31
C ASP A 303 -1.76 10.15 -3.02
N ALA A 304 -1.71 11.14 -3.92
CA ALA A 304 -0.96 12.38 -3.71
C ALA A 304 -1.50 13.17 -2.50
N ALA A 305 -2.82 13.33 -2.39
CA ALA A 305 -3.48 13.99 -1.26
C ALA A 305 -3.15 13.30 0.08
N ASN A 306 -3.24 11.97 0.12
CA ASN A 306 -2.91 11.17 1.30
C ASN A 306 -1.45 11.34 1.74
N SER A 307 -0.54 11.40 0.76
CA SER A 307 0.89 11.62 1.02
C SER A 307 1.15 13.01 1.60
N ALA A 308 0.53 14.05 1.03
CA ALA A 308 0.62 15.42 1.52
C ALA A 308 0.01 15.59 2.92
N PHE A 309 -1.13 14.95 3.18
CA PHE A 309 -1.77 14.91 4.50
C PHE A 309 -0.81 14.34 5.56
N ARG A 310 -0.19 13.18 5.32
CA ARG A 310 0.81 12.61 6.25
C ARG A 310 2.01 13.55 6.46
N GLY A 311 2.45 14.25 5.42
CA GLY A 311 3.50 15.27 5.52
C GLY A 311 3.13 16.40 6.48
N ALA A 312 1.90 16.93 6.35
CA ALA A 312 1.39 17.98 7.23
C ALA A 312 1.28 17.52 8.69
N LEU A 313 0.82 16.28 8.95
CA LEU A 313 0.76 15.74 10.31
C LEU A 313 2.13 15.64 10.96
N ARG A 314 3.14 15.15 10.23
CA ARG A 314 4.52 15.08 10.76
C ARG A 314 5.07 16.47 11.09
N ALA A 315 4.76 17.48 10.27
CA ALA A 315 5.14 18.86 10.55
C ALA A 315 4.44 19.40 11.81
N ALA A 316 3.15 19.11 11.99
CA ALA A 316 2.40 19.49 13.19
C ALA A 316 2.92 18.80 14.47
N GLU A 317 3.28 17.51 14.39
CA GLU A 317 3.91 16.77 15.48
C GLU A 317 5.29 17.33 15.84
N ALA A 318 6.12 17.66 14.84
CA ALA A 318 7.44 18.25 15.06
C ALA A 318 7.34 19.61 15.77
N LEU A 319 6.27 20.37 15.51
CA LEU A 319 5.97 21.62 16.20
C LEU A 319 5.31 21.44 17.57
N ARG A 320 5.00 20.19 17.97
CA ARG A 320 4.31 19.85 19.22
C ARG A 320 3.04 20.67 19.41
N LEU A 321 2.25 20.79 18.34
CA LEU A 321 0.98 21.50 18.42
C LEU A 321 0.08 20.86 19.48
N PRO A 322 -0.68 21.66 20.25
CA PRO A 322 -1.67 21.12 21.16
C PRO A 322 -2.74 20.34 20.37
N PRO A 323 -3.39 19.32 20.97
CA PRO A 323 -4.31 18.44 20.28
C PRO A 323 -5.41 19.17 19.50
N GLU A 324 -5.94 20.27 20.05
CA GLU A 324 -7.01 21.05 19.44
C GLU A 324 -6.55 21.71 18.13
N ARG A 325 -5.31 22.22 18.09
CA ARG A 325 -4.73 22.77 16.86
C ARG A 325 -4.35 21.68 15.87
N PHE A 326 -3.88 20.53 16.35
CA PHE A 326 -3.59 19.38 15.51
C PHE A 326 -4.86 18.90 14.77
N ASP A 327 -5.98 18.78 15.49
CA ASP A 327 -7.26 18.39 14.91
C ASP A 327 -7.80 19.43 13.92
N ALA A 328 -7.65 20.72 14.23
CA ALA A 328 -8.03 21.80 13.32
C ALA A 328 -7.23 21.75 12.01
N VAL A 329 -5.92 21.53 12.07
CA VAL A 329 -5.07 21.31 10.87
C VAL A 329 -5.54 20.08 10.10
N CYS A 330 -5.85 18.97 10.77
CA CYS A 330 -6.38 17.76 10.12
C CYS A 330 -7.67 18.05 9.35
N GLY A 331 -8.61 18.77 9.97
CA GLY A 331 -9.87 19.18 9.35
C GLY A 331 -9.63 20.09 8.14
N GLY A 332 -8.73 21.06 8.29
CA GLY A 332 -8.33 22.00 7.25
C GLY A 332 -7.76 21.33 6.00
N VAL A 333 -6.80 20.42 6.17
CA VAL A 333 -6.21 19.69 5.04
C VAL A 333 -7.26 18.79 4.37
N LYS A 334 -8.09 18.07 5.16
CA LYS A 334 -9.17 17.24 4.61
C LYS A 334 -10.18 18.06 3.79
N ALA A 335 -10.55 19.25 4.28
CA ALA A 335 -11.43 20.16 3.56
C ALA A 335 -10.78 20.65 2.26
N ALA A 336 -9.49 21.03 2.31
CA ALA A 336 -8.74 21.47 1.14
C ALA A 336 -8.56 20.37 0.07
N THR A 337 -8.58 19.09 0.47
CA THR A 337 -8.42 17.94 -0.44
C THR A 337 -9.74 17.25 -0.80
N LYS A 338 -10.89 17.74 -0.34
CA LYS A 338 -12.20 17.10 -0.59
C LYS A 338 -12.60 17.16 -2.06
N GLU A 339 -12.47 18.32 -2.69
CA GLU A 339 -12.82 18.54 -4.09
C GLU A 339 -11.57 18.41 -4.98
N ALA A 340 -11.68 17.77 -6.15
CA ALA A 340 -10.54 17.50 -7.01
C ALA A 340 -9.75 18.77 -7.41
N VAL A 341 -10.46 19.86 -7.73
CA VAL A 341 -9.86 21.15 -8.08
C VAL A 341 -9.14 21.77 -6.88
N ALA A 342 -9.77 21.75 -5.69
CA ALA A 342 -9.17 22.25 -4.46
C ALA A 342 -7.94 21.42 -4.06
N CYS A 343 -8.01 20.11 -4.22
CA CYS A 343 -6.92 19.19 -3.97
C CYS A 343 -5.70 19.50 -4.86
N ARG A 344 -5.91 19.70 -6.17
CA ARG A 344 -4.84 20.11 -7.10
C ARG A 344 -4.25 21.46 -6.71
N ARG A 345 -5.08 22.42 -6.31
CA ARG A 345 -4.63 23.73 -5.81
C ARG A 345 -3.76 23.59 -4.56
N PHE A 346 -4.20 22.77 -3.61
CA PHE A 346 -3.47 22.48 -2.37
C PHE A 346 -2.11 21.83 -2.66
N LEU A 347 -2.09 20.78 -3.49
CA LEU A 347 -0.88 20.06 -3.88
C LEU A 347 0.08 20.90 -4.72
N GLY A 348 -0.44 21.77 -5.59
CA GLY A 348 0.39 22.61 -6.47
C GLY A 348 0.92 23.88 -5.81
N MET A 349 0.28 24.39 -4.75
CA MET A 349 0.66 25.68 -4.14
C MET A 349 0.94 25.62 -2.65
N GLU A 350 0.06 25.00 -1.85
CA GLU A 350 0.15 25.08 -0.39
C GLU A 350 1.14 24.06 0.18
N TYR A 351 1.09 22.81 -0.30
CA TYR A 351 1.99 21.76 0.18
C TYR A 351 3.47 21.98 -0.19
N PRO A 352 3.84 22.47 -1.39
CA PRO A 352 5.22 22.82 -1.70
C PRO A 352 5.76 23.95 -0.82
N ARG A 353 4.93 24.95 -0.49
CA ARG A 353 5.30 26.02 0.46
C ARG A 353 5.60 25.48 1.85
N LEU A 354 4.76 24.57 2.35
CA LEU A 354 5.03 23.86 3.60
C LEU A 354 6.35 23.09 3.53
N THR A 355 6.57 22.34 2.45
CA THR A 355 7.77 21.52 2.24
C THR A 355 9.04 22.37 2.26
N HIS A 356 9.06 23.49 1.54
CA HIS A 356 10.19 24.43 1.55
C HIS A 356 10.39 25.10 2.92
N ALA A 357 9.32 25.47 3.61
CA ALA A 357 9.40 26.06 4.95
C ALA A 357 9.98 25.07 5.97
N CYS A 358 9.58 23.79 5.92
CA CYS A 358 10.14 22.73 6.75
C CYS A 358 11.61 22.49 6.45
N ALA A 359 11.99 22.38 5.17
CA ALA A 359 13.38 22.19 4.75
C ALA A 359 14.30 23.35 5.17
N ALA A 360 13.76 24.58 5.23
CA ALA A 360 14.46 25.76 5.72
C ALA A 360 14.47 25.90 7.25
N GLY A 361 13.78 25.01 7.99
CA GLY A 361 13.61 25.14 9.44
C GLY A 361 12.83 26.40 9.85
N ALA A 362 12.02 26.95 8.94
CA ALA A 362 11.32 28.22 9.13
C ALA A 362 10.05 28.04 9.99
N VAL A 363 10.23 27.76 11.28
CA VAL A 363 9.17 27.46 12.27
C VAL A 363 8.01 28.45 12.20
N GLY A 364 8.29 29.76 12.13
CA GLY A 364 7.25 30.80 12.05
C GLY A 364 6.38 30.71 10.80
N VAL A 365 6.98 30.36 9.65
CA VAL A 365 6.25 30.18 8.38
C VAL A 365 5.39 28.93 8.43
N VAL A 366 5.90 27.83 9.00
CA VAL A 366 5.12 26.59 9.17
C VAL A 366 3.93 26.83 10.11
N ARG A 367 4.11 27.52 11.24
CA ARG A 367 3.00 27.86 12.15
C ARG A 367 1.96 28.76 11.48
N ALA A 368 2.40 29.80 10.77
CA ALA A 368 1.49 30.68 10.02
C ALA A 368 0.74 29.96 8.89
N TRP A 369 1.33 28.90 8.32
CA TRP A 369 0.66 28.03 7.36
C TRP A 369 -0.41 27.17 8.05
N MET A 370 -0.07 26.53 9.19
CA MET A 370 -1.00 25.73 9.99
C MET A 370 -2.22 26.55 10.45
N ASP A 371 -2.00 27.79 10.88
CA ASP A 371 -3.06 28.70 11.33
C ASP A 371 -3.98 29.18 10.18
N ARG A 372 -3.51 29.09 8.93
CA ARG A 372 -4.29 29.42 7.74
C ARG A 372 -5.09 28.23 7.21
N ILE A 373 -4.52 27.03 7.28
CA ILE A 373 -5.18 25.82 6.82
C ILE A 373 -6.26 25.38 7.82
N ALA A 374 -6.05 25.61 9.12
CA ALA A 374 -7.06 25.36 10.14
C ALA A 374 -8.33 26.17 9.82
N PRO A 375 -9.52 25.54 9.86
CA PRO A 375 -10.77 26.25 9.66
C PRO A 375 -10.90 27.35 10.72
N ARG A 376 -11.37 28.52 10.28
CA ARG A 376 -11.78 29.58 11.20
C ARG A 376 -13.21 29.28 11.61
N ASP A 377 -13.39 28.91 12.86
CA ASP A 377 -14.71 28.79 13.48
C ASP A 377 -15.46 30.13 13.49
#